data_AF-A0A8X6P0V9-F1
#
_entry.id   AF-A0A8X6P0V9-F1
#
_cell.length_a   1.000
_cell.length_b   1.000
_cell.length_c   1.000
_cell.angle_alpha   90.00
_cell.angle_beta   90.00
_cell.angle_gamma   90.00
#
_symmetry.space_group_name_H-M   'P 1'
#
loop_
_entity.id
_entity.type
_entity.pdbx_description
1 polymer ?
#
loop_
_entity_poly.entity_id
_entity_poly.type
_entity_poly.pdbx_seq_one_letter_code
_entity_poly.pdbx_strand_id
1 'polypeptide(L)' 'MRQNLRIIIDLQVAIFCAALAAVHANAIVAPLVNTGVSARSQTQDVVGNYAFGYNIKDGLGATNARSEVGDGYG' A
#
# COMPACT_ATOMS: atom_id res chain seq x y z
N MET A 1 -1.04 8.51 -50.08
CA MET A 1 -0.80 7.30 -49.28
C MET A 1 0.14 7.52 -48.08
N ARG A 2 1.29 8.22 -48.22
CA ARG A 2 2.22 8.44 -47.08
C ARG A 2 1.65 9.22 -45.89
N GLN A 3 0.74 10.17 -46.09
CA GLN A 3 0.15 10.93 -44.97
C GLN A 3 -0.80 10.09 -44.10
N ASN A 4 -1.66 9.28 -44.72
CA ASN A 4 -2.57 8.39 -43.98
C ASN A 4 -1.81 7.37 -43.12
N LEU A 5 -0.65 6.88 -43.61
CA LEU A 5 0.20 5.97 -42.85
C LEU A 5 0.81 6.64 -41.61
N ARG A 6 1.24 7.90 -41.71
CA ARG A 6 1.78 8.66 -40.57
C ARG A 6 0.71 8.89 -39.50
N ILE A 7 -0.49 9.30 -39.92
CA ILE A 7 -1.64 9.50 -39.03
C ILE A 7 -1.98 8.22 -38.25
N ILE A 8 -1.96 7.05 -38.90
CA ILE A 8 -2.24 5.77 -38.24
C ILE A 8 -1.18 5.44 -37.19
N ILE A 9 0.10 5.67 -37.49
CA ILE A 9 1.22 5.42 -36.56
C ILE A 9 1.14 6.37 -35.36
N ASP A 10 0.89 7.67 -35.59
CA ASP A 10 0.76 8.66 -34.52
C ASP A 10 -0.41 8.31 -33.58
N LEU A 11 -1.52 7.82 -34.14
CA LEU A 11 -2.68 7.37 -33.37
C LEU A 11 -2.36 6.15 -32.51
N GLN A 12 -1.64 5.16 -33.06
CA GLN A 12 -1.22 3.98 -32.30
C GLN A 12 -0.29 4.35 -31.14
N VAL A 13 0.66 5.25 -31.37
CA VAL A 13 1.57 5.75 -30.34
C VAL A 13 0.80 6.47 -29.24
N ALA A 14 -0.15 7.34 -29.60
CA ALA A 14 -0.98 8.05 -28.62
C ALA A 14 -1.82 7.09 -27.76
N ILE A 15 -2.44 6.07 -28.37
CA ILE A 15 -3.22 5.05 -27.65
C ILE A 15 -2.34 4.27 -26.69
N PHE A 16 -1.14 3.87 -27.13
CA PHE A 16 -0.20 3.14 -26.26
C PHE A 16 0.24 3.97 -25.05
N CYS A 17 0.61 5.23 -25.27
CA CYS A 17 1.00 6.15 -24.19
C CYS A 17 -0.16 6.38 -23.21
N ALA A 18 -1.38 6.54 -23.71
CA ALA A 18 -2.57 6.71 -22.87
C ALA A 18 -2.86 5.46 -22.02
N ALA A 19 -2.77 4.27 -22.61
CA ALA A 19 -2.94 3.00 -21.90
C ALA A 19 -1.87 2.82 -20.82
N LEU A 20 -0.61 3.15 -21.12
CA LEU A 20 0.49 3.09 -20.17
C LEU A 20 0.26 4.03 -18.98
N ALA A 21 -0.14 5.28 -19.26
CA ALA A 21 -0.44 6.26 -18.22
C ALA A 21 -1.62 5.83 -17.34
N ALA A 22 -2.68 5.26 -17.93
CA ALA A 22 -3.84 4.77 -17.19
C ALA A 22 -3.48 3.63 -16.22
N VAL A 23 -2.65 2.68 -16.66
CA VAL A 23 -2.20 1.56 -15.81
C VAL A 23 -1.25 2.03 -14.70
N HIS A 24 -0.41 3.04 -14.96
CA HIS A 24 0.55 3.56 -13.98
C HIS A 24 0.01 4.69 -13.10
N ALA A 25 -1.21 5.17 -13.34
CA ALA A 25 -1.85 6.21 -12.52
C ALA A 25 -1.89 5.81 -11.03
N ASN A 26 -2.08 4.52 -10.73
CA ASN A 26 -2.08 4.02 -9.36
C ASN A 26 -0.71 4.18 -8.67
N ALA A 27 0.41 4.09 -9.39
CA ALA A 27 1.74 4.27 -8.80
C ALA A 27 1.99 5.72 -8.34
N ILE A 28 1.33 6.69 -8.98
CA ILE A 28 1.42 8.11 -8.64
C ILE A 28 0.40 8.49 -7.55
N VAL A 29 -0.79 7.88 -7.59
CA VAL A 29 -1.89 8.22 -6.66
C VAL A 29 -1.80 7.44 -5.34
N ALA A 30 -1.35 6.19 -5.33
CA ALA A 30 -1.31 5.35 -4.14
C ALA A 30 -0.52 5.95 -2.95
N PRO A 31 0.64 6.61 -3.14
CA PRO A 31 1.33 7.29 -2.04
C PRO A 31 0.59 8.52 -1.51
N LEU A 32 -0.25 9.15 -2.34
CA LEU A 32 -0.99 10.38 -2.01
C LEU A 32 -2.25 10.08 -1.18
N VAL A 33 -2.75 8.84 -1.24
CA VAL A 33 -3.88 8.34 -0.43
C VAL A 33 -3.42 7.34 0.64
N ASN A 34 -2.23 7.55 1.22
CA ASN A 34 -1.79 6.77 2.38
C ASN A 34 -2.71 7.04 3.58
N THR A 35 -3.58 6.09 3.91
CA THR A 35 -4.48 6.18 5.07
C THR A 35 -3.79 5.84 6.39
N GLY A 36 -2.54 5.36 6.34
CA GLY A 36 -1.76 4.97 7.50
C GLY A 36 -1.18 3.56 7.38
N VAL A 37 -0.28 3.24 8.30
CA VAL A 37 0.36 1.92 8.44
C VAL A 37 0.09 1.39 9.85
N SER A 38 -0.27 0.11 9.93
CA SER A 38 -0.46 -0.61 11.19
C SER A 38 0.47 -1.81 11.23
N ALA A 39 1.16 -2.00 12.35
CA ALA A 39 1.98 -3.17 12.64
C ALA A 39 1.44 -3.85 13.91
N ARG A 40 1.29 -5.17 13.88
CA ARG A 40 0.83 -5.98 15.01
C ARG A 40 1.79 -7.14 15.24
N SER A 41 2.12 -7.39 16.50
CA SER A 41 2.86 -8.56 16.93
C SER A 41 2.06 -9.32 17.98
N GLN A 42 2.10 -10.65 17.89
CA GLN A 42 1.55 -11.55 18.90
C GLN A 42 2.47 -12.77 19.02
N THR A 43 2.75 -13.21 20.23
CA THR A 43 3.52 -14.42 20.52
C THR A 43 2.91 -15.09 21.73
N GLN A 44 2.84 -16.41 21.71
CA GLN A 44 2.43 -17.22 22.84
C GLN A 44 3.31 -18.46 22.91
N ASP A 45 3.77 -18.82 24.11
CA ASP A 45 4.53 -20.04 24.33
C ASP A 45 3.64 -21.22 24.79
N VAL A 46 4.24 -22.40 24.93
CA VAL A 46 3.53 -23.64 25.27
C VAL A 46 3.01 -23.64 26.71
N VAL A 47 3.57 -22.81 27.59
CA VAL A 47 3.19 -22.73 29.01
C VAL A 47 2.21 -21.58 29.28
N GLY A 48 1.74 -20.91 28.23
CA GLY A 48 0.66 -19.91 28.30
C GLY A 48 1.14 -18.47 28.42
N ASN A 49 2.44 -18.19 28.44
CA ASN A 49 2.92 -16.81 28.43
C ASN A 49 2.63 -16.18 27.07
N TYR A 50 2.17 -14.93 27.08
CA TYR A 50 1.87 -14.19 25.86
C TYR A 50 2.50 -12.80 25.84
N ALA A 51 2.76 -12.35 24.63
CA ALA A 51 3.13 -10.98 24.32
C ALA A 51 2.29 -10.51 23.14
N PHE A 52 1.66 -9.35 23.28
CA PHE A 52 0.86 -8.72 22.27
C PHE A 52 1.26 -7.25 22.13
N GLY A 53 1.25 -6.75 20.91
CA GLY A 53 1.38 -5.32 20.68
C GLY A 53 0.85 -4.90 19.32
N TYR A 54 0.51 -3.62 19.23
CA TYR A 54 0.29 -2.97 17.96
C TYR A 54 0.84 -1.55 17.97
N ASN A 55 1.18 -1.07 16.79
CA ASN A 55 1.51 0.31 16.51
C ASN A 55 0.77 0.76 15.25
N ILE A 56 0.08 1.88 15.33
CA ILE A 56 -0.67 2.47 14.22
C ILE A 56 -0.14 3.88 14.01
N LYS A 57 0.14 4.24 12.77
CA LYS A 57 0.45 5.60 12.35
C LYS A 57 -0.46 5.97 11.19
N ASP A 58 -1.27 7.01 11.33
CA ASP A 58 -2.10 7.48 10.21
C ASP A 58 -1.26 8.21 9.13
N GLY A 59 -1.91 8.57 8.02
CA GLY A 59 -1.26 9.32 6.93
C GLY A 59 -0.81 10.73 7.31
N LEU A 60 -1.30 11.29 8.43
CA LEU A 60 -1.02 12.64 8.92
C LEU A 60 0.03 12.65 10.05
N GLY A 61 0.44 11.48 10.53
CA GLY A 61 1.44 11.29 11.58
C GLY A 61 0.89 11.05 12.98
N ALA A 62 -0.43 10.98 13.19
CA ALA A 62 -0.99 10.60 14.49
C ALA A 62 -0.71 9.12 14.78
N THR A 63 -0.35 8.81 16.03
CA THR A 63 0.06 7.46 16.44
C THR A 63 -0.77 6.93 17.61
N ASN A 64 -1.12 5.66 17.56
CA ASN A 64 -1.70 4.92 18.69
C ASN A 64 -1.00 3.56 18.82
N ALA A 65 -0.62 3.20 20.04
CA ALA A 65 0.06 1.94 20.30
C ALA A 65 -0.40 1.34 21.63
N ARG A 66 -0.35 0.02 21.71
CA ARG A 66 -0.53 -0.74 22.95
C ARG A 66 0.45 -1.90 22.95
N SER A 67 0.97 -2.21 24.13
CA SER A 67 1.74 -3.42 24.37
C SER A 67 1.23 -4.06 25.66
N GLU A 68 1.09 -5.38 25.63
CA GLU A 68 0.65 -6.20 26.74
C GLU A 68 1.52 -7.46 26.77
N VAL A 69 1.93 -7.84 27.96
CA VAL A 69 2.56 -9.13 28.23
C VAL A 69 1.82 -9.73 29.41
N GLY A 70 1.62 -11.04 29.38
CA GLY A 70 1.04 -11.76 30.51
C GLY A 70 1.60 -13.17 30.57
N ASP A 71 1.42 -13.79 31.72
CA ASP A 71 1.82 -15.15 31.97
C ASP A 71 0.64 -16.11 31.78
N GLY A 72 0.92 -17.42 31.87
CA GLY A 72 -0.12 -18.45 31.80
C GLY A 72 -1.09 -18.47 33.00
N TYR A 73 -0.92 -17.58 33.99
CA TYR A 73 -1.70 -17.54 35.23
C TYR A 73 -2.72 -16.40 35.28
N GLY A 74 -2.58 -15.38 34.42
CA GLY A 74 -3.55 -14.30 34.24
C GLY A 74 -3.22 -13.04 35.02
#